data_AF-A0A840YTS3-F1
#
_entry.id   AF-A0A840YTS3-F1
#
_cell.length_a   1.000
_cell.length_b   1.000
_cell.length_c   1.000
_cell.angle_alpha   90.00
_cell.angle_beta   90.00
_cell.angle_gamma   90.00
#
_symmetry.space_group_name_H-M   'P 1'
#
loop_
_entity.id
_entity.type
_entity.pdbx_description
1 polymer ?
#
loop_
_entity_poly.entity_id
_entity_poly.type
_entity_poly.pdbx_seq_one_letter_code
_entity_poly.pdbx_strand_id
1 'polypeptide(L)'
;MSIEAAIAHQKKKRAVTLANIEQAKVLITEQVDRLGYYPNNRGRVTIAEVCKLASIGASTLKNSTHSETAEDLRKWLKALNKRLNLRQSTVFRVAETETLQAKLEKALRNADLYKLMYEESENRLAASEADNAVIRAEMSKLRAEKLKIVQF
;
A
#
# COMPACT_ATOMS: atom_id res chain seq x y z
N MET A 1 -1.12 34.74 -27.29
CA MET A 1 -1.09 33.35 -27.80
C MET A 1 -2.08 33.26 -28.96
N SER A 2 -1.65 32.81 -30.14
CA SER A 2 -2.56 32.60 -31.28
C SER A 2 -3.56 31.48 -30.96
N ILE A 3 -4.81 31.61 -31.42
CA ILE A 3 -5.88 30.60 -31.27
C ILE A 3 -5.40 29.23 -31.82
N GLU A 4 -4.61 29.24 -32.88
CA GLU A 4 -4.04 28.03 -33.48
C GLU A 4 -3.09 27.29 -32.53
N ALA A 5 -2.28 28.03 -31.74
CA ALA A 5 -1.38 27.43 -30.77
C ALA A 5 -2.14 26.76 -29.62
N ALA A 6 -3.27 27.35 -29.20
CA ALA A 6 -4.13 26.76 -28.17
C ALA A 6 -4.81 25.47 -28.67
N ILE A 7 -5.29 25.46 -29.92
CA ILE A 7 -5.89 24.28 -30.55
C ILE A 7 -4.85 23.15 -30.71
N ALA A 8 -3.64 23.49 -31.19
CA ALA A 8 -2.56 22.51 -31.35
C ALA A 8 -2.15 21.88 -30.00
N HIS A 9 -2.03 22.70 -28.96
CA HIS A 9 -1.73 22.24 -27.62
C HIS A 9 -2.82 21.32 -27.05
N GLN A 10 -4.10 21.65 -27.25
CA GLN A 10 -5.22 20.81 -26.83
C GLN A 10 -5.25 19.47 -27.57
N LYS A 11 -5.01 19.47 -28.90
CA LYS A 11 -4.88 18.25 -29.70
C LYS A 11 -3.75 17.36 -29.19
N LYS A 12 -2.57 17.94 -28.90
CA LYS A 12 -1.43 17.20 -28.35
C LYS A 12 -1.76 16.56 -26.99
N LYS A 13 -2.37 17.30 -26.07
CA LYS A 13 -2.80 16.78 -24.76
C LYS A 13 -3.82 15.65 -24.90
N ARG A 14 -4.78 15.79 -25.82
CA ARG A 14 -5.76 14.74 -26.12
C ARG A 14 -5.07 13.47 -26.63
N ALA A 15 -4.14 13.59 -27.56
CA ALA A 15 -3.39 12.45 -28.11
C ALA A 15 -2.60 11.70 -27.02
N VAL A 16 -1.90 12.42 -26.14
CA VAL A 16 -1.19 11.82 -25.00
C VAL A 16 -2.14 11.08 -24.06
N THR A 17 -3.29 11.68 -23.75
CA THR A 17 -4.31 11.06 -22.90
C THR A 17 -4.80 9.73 -23.50
N LEU A 18 -5.05 9.70 -24.81
CA LEU A 18 -5.46 8.49 -25.53
C LEU A 18 -4.36 7.42 -25.49
N ALA A 19 -3.11 7.79 -25.78
CA ALA A 19 -1.98 6.87 -25.75
C ALA A 19 -1.82 6.22 -24.36
N ASN A 20 -1.92 7.00 -23.30
CA ASN A 20 -1.83 6.48 -21.93
C ASN A 20 -2.98 5.51 -21.59
N ILE A 21 -4.20 5.79 -22.06
CA ILE A 21 -5.35 4.89 -21.87
C ILE A 21 -5.13 3.57 -22.60
N GLU A 22 -4.67 3.61 -23.86
CA GLU A 22 -4.38 2.40 -24.63
C GLU A 22 -3.26 1.58 -24.00
N GLN A 23 -2.19 2.24 -23.54
CA GLN A 23 -1.13 1.56 -22.81
C GLN A 23 -1.64 0.90 -21.52
N ALA A 24 -2.52 1.57 -20.77
CA ALA A 24 -3.15 0.98 -19.59
C ALA A 24 -4.02 -0.25 -19.94
N LYS A 25 -4.77 -0.21 -21.05
CA LYS A 25 -5.55 -1.36 -21.53
C LYS A 25 -4.65 -2.55 -21.86
N VAL A 26 -3.53 -2.31 -22.52
CA VAL A 26 -2.55 -3.36 -22.87
C VAL A 26 -2.00 -4.01 -21.59
N LEU A 27 -1.50 -3.21 -20.64
CA LEU A 27 -0.95 -3.72 -19.38
C LEU A 27 -1.96 -4.56 -18.59
N ILE A 28 -3.20 -4.11 -18.51
CA ILE A 28 -4.28 -4.86 -17.85
C ILE A 28 -4.54 -6.17 -18.59
N THR A 29 -4.59 -6.13 -19.93
CA THR A 29 -4.86 -7.32 -20.75
C THR A 29 -3.75 -8.35 -20.58
N GLU A 30 -2.48 -7.93 -20.66
CA GLU A 30 -1.32 -8.79 -20.44
C GLU A 30 -1.33 -9.41 -19.03
N GLN A 31 -1.68 -8.63 -18.01
CA GLN A 31 -1.77 -9.12 -16.64
C GLN A 31 -2.88 -10.16 -16.49
N VAL A 32 -4.05 -9.91 -17.08
CA VAL A 32 -5.19 -10.83 -17.07
C VAL A 32 -4.89 -12.09 -17.87
N ASP A 33 -4.20 -11.99 -18.99
CA ASP A 33 -3.85 -13.15 -19.82
C ASP A 33 -2.79 -14.01 -19.13
N ARG A 34 -1.82 -13.40 -18.43
CA ARG A 34 -0.78 -14.10 -17.66
C ARG A 34 -1.34 -14.81 -16.44
N LEU A 35 -2.17 -14.13 -15.66
CA LEU A 35 -2.67 -14.65 -14.38
C LEU A 35 -3.99 -15.42 -14.51
N GLY A 36 -4.70 -15.22 -15.61
CA GLY A 36 -6.08 -15.70 -15.78
C GLY A 36 -7.13 -14.91 -15.01
N TYR A 37 -6.73 -13.99 -14.12
CA TYR A 37 -7.58 -13.09 -13.35
C TYR A 37 -6.93 -11.70 -13.21
N TYR A 38 -7.70 -10.71 -12.76
CA TYR A 38 -7.16 -9.38 -12.42
C TYR A 38 -6.85 -9.30 -10.92
N PRO A 39 -5.61 -9.00 -10.49
CA PRO A 39 -5.25 -9.13 -9.07
C PRO A 39 -5.79 -8.00 -8.19
N ASN A 40 -6.12 -6.86 -8.78
CA ASN A 40 -6.64 -5.72 -8.04
C ASN A 40 -8.17 -5.74 -8.03
N ASN A 41 -8.75 -4.96 -7.11
CA ASN A 41 -10.17 -4.66 -7.06
C ASN A 41 -11.08 -5.90 -7.19
N ARG A 42 -10.79 -6.95 -6.43
CA ARG A 42 -11.56 -8.20 -6.37
C ARG A 42 -11.80 -8.83 -7.75
N GLY A 43 -10.79 -8.80 -8.63
CA GLY A 43 -10.92 -9.42 -9.94
C GLY A 43 -11.59 -8.55 -11.00
N ARG A 44 -12.06 -7.34 -10.68
CA ARG A 44 -12.82 -6.50 -11.60
C ARG A 44 -12.01 -5.29 -12.03
N VAL A 45 -12.02 -5.03 -13.33
CA VAL A 45 -11.41 -3.82 -13.90
C VAL A 45 -12.48 -2.74 -14.02
N THR A 46 -12.19 -1.54 -13.54
CA THR A 46 -13.10 -0.39 -13.63
C THR A 46 -12.44 0.75 -14.40
N ILE A 47 -13.24 1.76 -14.79
CA ILE A 47 -12.70 2.99 -15.40
C ILE A 47 -11.67 3.66 -14.48
N ALA A 48 -11.92 3.65 -13.16
CA ALA A 48 -11.01 4.24 -12.19
C ALA A 48 -9.64 3.55 -12.18
N GLU A 49 -9.59 2.21 -12.29
CA GLU A 49 -8.33 1.47 -12.37
C GLU A 49 -7.56 1.79 -13.65
N VAL A 50 -8.25 1.90 -14.79
CA VAL A 50 -7.63 2.29 -16.06
C VAL A 50 -7.10 3.72 -15.98
N CYS A 51 -7.87 4.65 -15.46
CA CYS A 51 -7.45 6.04 -15.26
C CYS A 51 -6.22 6.14 -14.32
N LYS A 52 -6.21 5.36 -13.23
CA LYS A 52 -5.09 5.30 -12.29
C LYS A 52 -3.82 4.82 -12.98
N LEU A 53 -3.89 3.73 -13.75
CA LEU A 53 -2.76 3.20 -14.51
C LEU A 53 -2.30 4.16 -15.61
N ALA A 54 -3.23 4.82 -16.28
CA ALA A 54 -2.95 5.82 -17.31
C ALA A 54 -2.47 7.17 -16.73
N SER A 55 -2.40 7.31 -15.40
CA SER A 55 -2.05 8.55 -14.69
C SER A 55 -2.93 9.76 -15.08
N ILE A 56 -4.23 9.52 -15.27
CA ILE A 56 -5.22 10.52 -15.66
C ILE A 56 -6.29 10.63 -14.57
N GLY A 57 -6.75 11.86 -14.29
CA GLY A 57 -7.86 12.08 -13.37
C GLY A 57 -9.18 11.51 -13.92
N ALA A 58 -9.99 10.87 -13.09
CA ALA A 58 -11.28 10.30 -13.50
C ALA A 58 -12.26 11.36 -14.07
N SER A 59 -12.07 12.64 -13.73
CA SER A 59 -12.82 13.76 -14.31
C SER A 59 -12.51 14.00 -15.79
N THR A 60 -11.32 13.65 -16.27
CA THR A 60 -10.90 13.87 -17.67
C THR A 60 -11.82 13.15 -18.66
N LEU A 61 -12.32 11.96 -18.30
CA LEU A 61 -13.25 11.18 -19.11
C LEU A 61 -14.72 11.62 -18.99
N LYS A 62 -15.05 12.54 -18.08
CA LYS A 62 -16.40 13.13 -17.97
C LYS A 62 -16.60 14.29 -18.96
N ASN A 63 -15.52 14.85 -19.51
CA ASN A 63 -15.59 15.95 -20.45
C ASN A 63 -16.09 15.47 -21.83
N SER A 64 -16.87 16.30 -22.52
CA SER A 64 -17.40 16.00 -23.86
C SER A 64 -16.31 15.67 -24.88
N THR A 65 -15.11 16.22 -24.73
CA THR A 65 -13.94 15.97 -25.59
C THR A 65 -13.50 14.50 -25.62
N HIS A 66 -13.82 13.73 -24.58
CA HIS A 66 -13.43 12.32 -24.43
C HIS A 66 -14.63 11.38 -24.32
N SER A 67 -15.83 11.81 -24.72
CA SER A 67 -17.07 11.02 -24.61
C SER A 67 -16.97 9.69 -25.36
N GLU A 68 -16.46 9.72 -26.60
CA GLU A 68 -16.22 8.56 -27.45
C GLU A 68 -15.24 7.59 -26.79
N THR A 69 -14.10 8.10 -26.32
CA THR A 69 -13.09 7.30 -25.59
C THR A 69 -13.68 6.65 -24.33
N ALA A 70 -14.53 7.37 -23.60
CA ALA A 70 -15.21 6.83 -22.42
C ALA A 70 -16.19 5.71 -22.81
N GLU A 71 -16.88 5.82 -23.94
CA GLU A 71 -17.77 4.77 -24.44
C GLU A 71 -17.00 3.53 -24.88
N ASP A 72 -15.93 3.70 -25.66
CA ASP A 72 -15.06 2.59 -26.07
C ASP A 72 -14.44 1.88 -24.87
N LEU A 73 -14.01 2.65 -23.87
CA LEU A 73 -13.51 2.10 -22.63
C LEU A 73 -14.58 1.28 -21.89
N ARG A 74 -15.83 1.76 -21.83
CA ARG A 74 -16.94 0.99 -21.24
C ARG A 74 -17.21 -0.30 -22.00
N LYS A 75 -17.19 -0.28 -23.34
CA LYS A 75 -17.39 -1.48 -24.18
C LYS A 75 -16.28 -2.50 -23.92
N TRP A 76 -15.02 -2.06 -23.93
CA TRP A 76 -13.87 -2.90 -23.63
C TRP A 76 -13.95 -3.50 -22.21
N LEU A 77 -14.26 -2.67 -21.20
CA LEU A 77 -14.42 -3.13 -19.81
C LEU A 77 -15.55 -4.16 -19.67
N LYS A 78 -16.66 -3.99 -20.39
CA LYS A 78 -17.77 -4.95 -20.38
C LYS A 78 -17.32 -6.31 -20.93
N ALA A 79 -16.60 -6.31 -22.05
CA ALA A 79 -16.06 -7.54 -22.64
C ALA A 79 -15.02 -8.21 -21.73
N LEU A 80 -14.07 -7.44 -21.19
CA LEU A 80 -13.03 -7.93 -20.30
C LEU A 80 -13.60 -8.52 -19.01
N ASN A 81 -14.51 -7.81 -18.34
CA ASN A 81 -15.11 -8.28 -17.09
C ASN A 81 -16.01 -9.50 -17.31
N LYS A 82 -16.67 -9.62 -18.48
CA LYS A 82 -17.40 -10.86 -18.83
C LYS A 82 -16.44 -12.06 -18.90
N ARG A 83 -15.26 -11.88 -19.50
CA ARG A 83 -14.21 -12.92 -19.57
C ARG A 83 -13.66 -13.27 -18.19
N LEU A 84 -13.45 -12.27 -17.32
CA LEU A 84 -12.94 -12.44 -15.97
C LEU A 84 -13.93 -13.17 -15.06
N ASN A 85 -15.22 -12.82 -15.09
CA ASN A 85 -16.24 -13.46 -14.26
C ASN A 85 -16.34 -14.99 -14.52
N LEU A 86 -16.06 -15.44 -15.74
CA LEU A 86 -16.05 -16.87 -16.10
C LEU A 86 -14.86 -17.64 -15.47
N ARG A 87 -13.75 -16.95 -15.15
CA ARG A 87 -12.53 -17.56 -14.59
C ARG A 87 -12.35 -17.34 -13.08
N GLN A 88 -13.19 -16.49 -12.48
CA GLN A 88 -13.00 -15.96 -11.12
C GLN A 88 -13.27 -16.95 -9.97
N SER A 89 -14.04 -18.02 -10.14
CA SER A 89 -14.51 -18.78 -8.95
C SER A 89 -13.42 -19.58 -8.25
N THR A 90 -12.40 -20.02 -8.97
CA THR A 90 -11.43 -21.01 -8.44
C THR A 90 -10.03 -20.41 -8.30
N VAL A 91 -9.52 -19.74 -9.33
CA VAL A 91 -8.13 -19.22 -9.34
C VAL A 91 -7.94 -18.05 -8.37
N PHE A 92 -8.93 -17.15 -8.28
CA PHE A 92 -8.86 -16.01 -7.37
C PHE A 92 -8.80 -16.43 -5.90
N ARG A 93 -9.60 -17.45 -5.53
CA ARG A 93 -9.63 -17.97 -4.16
C ARG A 93 -8.28 -18.56 -3.75
N VAL A 94 -7.63 -19.30 -4.66
CA VAL A 94 -6.32 -19.92 -4.40
C VAL A 94 -5.23 -18.86 -4.20
N ALA A 95 -5.14 -17.87 -5.10
CA ALA A 95 -4.14 -16.80 -4.98
C ALA A 95 -4.38 -15.93 -3.74
N GLU A 96 -5.64 -15.67 -3.39
CA GLU A 96 -5.99 -14.97 -2.15
C GLU A 96 -5.57 -15.77 -0.91
N THR A 97 -5.82 -17.09 -0.89
CA THR A 97 -5.38 -17.95 0.21
C THR A 97 -3.86 -17.99 0.34
N GLU A 98 -3.11 -18.10 -0.76
CA GLU A 98 -1.63 -18.07 -0.73
C GLU A 98 -1.10 -16.74 -0.18
N THR A 99 -1.70 -15.63 -0.62
CA THR A 99 -1.32 -14.29 -0.14
C THR A 99 -1.64 -14.12 1.34
N LEU A 100 -2.79 -14.61 1.79
CA LEU A 100 -3.18 -14.57 3.20
C LEU A 100 -2.28 -15.45 4.06
N GLN A 101 -1.89 -16.62 3.57
CA GLN A 101 -0.98 -17.53 4.25
C GLN A 101 0.41 -16.90 4.43
N ALA A 102 0.96 -16.29 3.38
CA ALA A 102 2.24 -15.57 3.48
C ALA A 102 2.17 -14.39 4.49
N LYS A 103 1.04 -13.68 4.56
CA LYS A 103 0.84 -12.62 5.56
C LYS A 103 0.74 -13.18 6.98
N LEU A 104 0.04 -14.30 7.16
CA LEU A 104 -0.09 -14.97 8.45
C LEU A 104 1.28 -15.44 8.97
N GLU A 105 2.06 -16.11 8.12
CA GLU A 105 3.43 -16.54 8.49
C GLU A 105 4.32 -15.37 8.87
N LYS A 106 4.23 -14.25 8.14
CA LYS A 106 4.98 -13.04 8.49
C LYS A 106 4.51 -12.46 9.84
N ALA A 107 3.22 -12.46 10.11
CA ALA A 107 2.67 -11.97 11.37
C ALA A 107 3.13 -12.84 12.56
N LEU A 108 3.14 -14.17 12.39
CA LEU A 108 3.62 -15.11 13.40
C LEU A 108 5.11 -14.89 13.69
N ARG A 109 5.96 -14.80 12.66
CA ARG A 109 7.40 -14.49 12.84
C ARG A 109 7.64 -13.19 13.59
N ASN A 110 6.85 -12.15 13.29
CA ASN A 110 6.95 -10.88 13.98
C ASN A 110 6.49 -10.98 15.44
N ALA A 111 5.42 -11.74 15.72
CA ALA A 111 4.94 -11.95 17.08
C ALA A 111 6.00 -12.65 17.95
N ASP A 112 6.66 -13.68 17.42
CA ASP A 112 7.74 -14.38 18.10
C ASP A 112 8.93 -13.44 18.39
N LEU A 113 9.31 -12.62 17.40
CA LEU A 113 10.37 -11.62 17.56
C LEU A 113 10.03 -10.59 18.65
N TYR A 114 8.80 -10.03 18.61
CA TYR A 114 8.38 -9.04 19.60
C TYR A 114 8.30 -9.62 21.00
N LYS A 115 7.90 -10.89 21.13
CA LYS A 115 7.90 -11.58 22.42
C LYS A 115 9.32 -11.65 23.00
N LEU A 116 10.31 -12.06 22.19
CA LEU A 116 11.70 -12.14 22.63
C LEU A 116 12.27 -10.77 23.00
N MET A 117 11.97 -9.73 22.20
CA MET A 117 12.38 -8.35 22.51
C MET A 117 11.74 -7.83 23.81
N TYR A 118 10.48 -8.20 24.07
CA TYR A 118 9.78 -7.81 25.29
C TYR A 118 10.43 -8.47 26.52
N GLU A 119 10.69 -9.77 26.46
CA GLU A 119 11.38 -10.51 27.52
C GLU A 119 12.79 -9.93 27.79
N GLU A 120 13.55 -9.59 26.75
CA GLU A 120 14.85 -8.92 26.90
C GLU A 120 14.71 -7.54 27.56
N SER A 121 13.71 -6.75 27.16
CA SER A 121 13.45 -5.44 27.74
C SER A 121 13.05 -5.52 29.21
N GLU A 122 12.22 -6.49 29.60
CA GLU A 122 11.86 -6.70 31.00
C GLU A 122 13.07 -7.07 31.85
N ASN A 123 13.94 -7.96 31.35
CA ASN A 123 15.17 -8.34 32.04
C ASN A 123 16.11 -7.12 32.23
N ARG A 124 16.24 -6.27 31.21
CA ARG A 124 17.04 -5.03 31.30
C ARG A 124 16.45 -4.03 32.28
N LEU A 125 15.13 -3.90 32.32
CA LEU A 125 14.45 -3.03 33.27
C LEU A 125 14.68 -3.52 34.71
N ALA A 126 14.49 -4.81 34.96
CA ALA A 126 14.71 -5.42 36.27
C ALA A 126 16.17 -5.24 36.74
N ALA A 127 17.15 -5.43 35.85
CA ALA A 127 18.55 -5.18 36.16
C ALA A 127 18.82 -3.69 36.51
N SER A 128 18.28 -2.78 35.70
CA SER A 128 18.44 -1.34 35.96
C SER A 128 17.77 -0.88 37.25
N GLU A 129 16.62 -1.46 37.61
CA GLU A 129 15.93 -1.19 38.88
C GLU A 129 16.74 -1.69 40.08
N ALA A 130 17.37 -2.87 39.98
CA ALA A 130 18.26 -3.39 41.00
C ALA A 130 19.48 -2.47 41.20
N ASP A 131 20.15 -2.06 40.13
CA ASP A 131 21.29 -1.14 40.18
C ASP A 131 20.90 0.21 40.80
N ASN A 132 19.74 0.75 40.40
CA ASN A 132 19.22 1.99 40.96
C ASN A 132 18.92 1.88 42.46
N ALA A 133 18.42 0.72 42.92
CA ALA A 133 18.19 0.48 44.35
C ALA A 133 19.50 0.47 45.15
N VAL A 134 20.55 -0.17 44.63
CA VAL A 134 21.88 -0.20 45.24
C VAL A 134 22.45 1.22 45.35
N ILE A 135 22.47 1.98 44.25
CA ILE A 135 22.98 3.36 44.23
C ILE A 135 22.21 4.25 45.21
N ARG A 136 20.88 4.11 45.29
CA ARG A 136 20.07 4.88 46.25
C ARG A 136 20.41 4.54 47.70
N ALA A 137 20.67 3.27 48.01
CA ALA A 137 21.08 2.84 49.34
C ALA A 137 22.46 3.40 49.71
N GLU A 138 23.43 3.34 48.79
CA GLU A 138 24.77 3.92 48.98
C GLU A 138 24.71 5.44 49.19
N MET A 139 23.93 6.15 48.37
CA MET A 139 23.71 7.59 48.51
C MET A 139 23.07 7.95 49.86
N SER A 140 22.14 7.13 50.35
CA SER A 140 21.54 7.32 51.68
C SER A 140 22.58 7.17 52.79
N LYS A 141 23.40 6.12 52.72
CA LYS A 141 24.48 5.84 53.69
C LYS A 141 25.52 6.97 53.72
N LEU A 142 26.02 7.39 52.56
CA LEU A 142 26.97 8.49 52.43
C LEU A 142 26.42 9.82 52.96
N ARG A 143 25.14 10.12 52.70
CA ARG A 143 24.48 11.31 53.26
C ARG A 143 24.41 11.24 54.78
N ALA A 144 24.08 10.09 55.35
CA ALA A 144 24.04 9.90 56.80
C ALA A 144 25.43 10.03 57.45
N GLU A 145 26.47 9.50 56.82
CA GLU A 145 27.86 9.65 57.27
C GLU A 145 28.33 11.11 57.21
N LYS A 146 28.04 11.80 56.11
CA LYS A 146 28.37 13.23 55.97
C LYS A 146 27.66 14.09 57.03
N LEU A 147 26.41 13.78 57.36
CA LEU A 147 25.66 14.52 58.38
C LEU A 147 26.30 14.40 59.77
N LYS A 148 26.85 13.22 60.11
CA LYS A 148 27.56 13.00 61.37
C LYS A 148 28.84 13.83 61.46
N ILE A 149 29.59 13.96 60.37
CA ILE A 149 30.84 14.74 60.34
C ILE A 149 30.59 16.24 60.52
N VAL A 150 29.46 16.76 60.02
CA VAL A 150 29.12 18.20 60.12
C VAL A 150 28.58 18.59 61.52
N GLN A 151 28.23 17.61 62.37
CA GLN A 151 27.72 17.84 63.72
C GLN A 151 28.79 17.80 64.82
N PHE A 152 30.06 17.57 64.45
CA PHE A 152 31.24 17.74 65.30
C PHE A 152 32.01 18.99 64.88
#